data_AF-D1JJ31-F1
#
_entry.id   AF-D1JJ31-F1
#
_cell.length_a   1.000
_cell.length_b   1.000
_cell.length_c   1.000
_cell.angle_alpha   90.00
_cell.angle_beta   90.00
_cell.angle_gamma   90.00
#
_symmetry.space_group_name_H-M   'P 1'
#
loop_
_entity.id
_entity.type
_entity.pdbx_description
1 polymer ?
#
loop_
_entity_poly.entity_id
_entity_poly.type
_entity_poly.pdbx_seq_one_letter_code
_entity_poly.pdbx_strand_id
1 'polypeptide(L)' 'MYIKKIQMKNIGFMIKEIVADFKDMFHKRISDVQGLTDLPIVPWCYTEEEFRAMILNKNDFISEVLKEGMTI' A
#
# COMPACT_ATOMS: atom_id res chain seq x y z
N MET A 1 -6.87 -4.26 -13.42
CA MET A 1 -6.20 -4.23 -12.11
C MET A 1 -7.04 -3.34 -11.20
N TYR A 2 -7.75 -3.94 -10.24
CA TYR A 2 -8.50 -3.16 -9.25
C TYR A 2 -7.52 -2.74 -8.16
N ILE A 3 -7.35 -1.44 -7.96
CA ILE A 3 -6.38 -0.87 -7.04
C ILE A 3 -7.14 -0.23 -5.90
N LYS A 4 -7.07 -0.80 -4.71
CA LYS A 4 -7.53 -0.18 -3.47
C LYS A 4 -6.38 0.64 -2.90
N LYS A 5 -6.52 1.95 -2.95
CA LYS A 5 -5.50 2.90 -2.51
C LYS A 5 -5.79 3.32 -1.08
N ILE A 6 -4.80 3.19 -0.20
CA ILE A 6 -4.83 3.70 1.17
C ILE A 6 -3.79 4.81 1.23
N GLN A 7 -4.26 6.04 1.37
CA GLN A 7 -3.39 7.22 1.44
C GLN A 7 -3.18 7.64 2.90
N MET A 8 -1.92 7.80 3.31
CA MET A 8 -1.56 8.29 4.64
C MET A 8 -0.81 9.61 4.57
N LYS A 9 -0.91 10.41 5.64
CA LYS A 9 -0.10 11.60 5.86
C LYS A 9 0.77 11.35 7.10
N ASN A 10 2.05 11.06 6.89
CA ASN A 10 3.02 11.15 7.98
C ASN A 10 3.80 12.47 7.85
N ILE A 11 4.12 13.09 8.97
CA ILE A 11 4.69 14.45 9.06
C ILE A 11 6.14 14.40 8.51
N GLY A 12 6.29 14.58 7.20
CA GLY A 12 7.59 14.66 6.50
C GLY A 12 7.67 13.86 5.19
N PHE A 13 6.95 12.75 5.05
CA PHE A 13 6.90 11.93 3.82
C PHE A 13 5.51 11.30 3.62
N MET A 14 5.01 11.30 2.38
CA MET A 14 3.71 10.72 2.04
C MET A 14 3.88 9.22 1.74
N ILE A 15 3.56 8.38 2.72
CA ILE A 15 3.52 6.92 2.54
C ILE A 15 2.15 6.55 1.97
N LYS A 16 2.12 5.74 0.90
CA LYS A 16 0.89 5.20 0.34
C LYS A 16 0.96 3.68 0.33
N GLU A 17 -0.02 3.06 0.96
CA GLU A 17 -0.24 1.63 0.80
C GLU A 17 -1.18 1.40 -0.38
N ILE A 18 -0.81 0.45 -1.22
CA ILE A 18 -1.60 0.05 -2.37
C ILE A 18 -1.87 -1.43 -2.26
N VAL A 19 -3.15 -1.77 -2.11
CA VAL A 19 -3.63 -3.15 -2.15
C VAL A 19 -4.30 -3.34 -3.49
N ALA A 20 -3.76 -4.23 -4.33
CA ALA A 20 -4.33 -4.51 -5.64
C ALA A 20 -4.22 -5.99 -5.97
N ASP A 21 -4.94 -6.43 -6.99
CA ASP A 21 -4.76 -7.75 -7.60
C ASP A 21 -3.46 -7.79 -8.43
N PHE A 22 -2.32 -7.69 -7.75
CA PHE A 22 -1.01 -7.76 -8.37
C PHE A 22 -0.68 -9.19 -8.77
N LYS A 23 -0.32 -9.40 -10.03
CA LYS A 23 0.12 -10.71 -10.55
C LYS A 23 1.65 -10.83 -10.66
N ASP A 24 2.36 -9.71 -10.52
CA ASP A 24 3.81 -9.61 -10.67
C ASP A 24 4.56 -9.78 -9.34
N MET A 25 5.89 -9.91 -9.43
CA MET A 25 6.80 -9.92 -8.28
C MET A 25 6.86 -8.56 -7.58
N PHE A 26 7.07 -8.56 -6.27
CA PHE A 26 6.97 -7.38 -5.40
C PHE A 26 7.73 -6.13 -5.91
N HIS A 27 8.96 -6.31 -6.40
CA HIS A 27 9.79 -5.21 -6.91
C HIS A 27 9.23 -4.57 -8.20
N LYS A 28 8.59 -5.36 -9.07
CA LYS A 28 7.94 -4.82 -10.28
C LYS A 28 6.72 -3.99 -9.93
N ARG A 29 5.92 -4.43 -8.95
CA ARG A 29 4.72 -3.72 -8.47
C ARG A 29 5.03 -2.28 -8.07
N ILE A 30 6.14 -2.07 -7.34
CA ILE A 30 6.58 -0.75 -6.89
C ILE A 30 6.89 0.15 -8.08
N SER A 31 7.65 -0.37 -9.05
CA SER A 31 8.00 0.37 -10.28
C SER A 31 6.75 0.73 -11.09
N ASP A 32 5.82 -0.21 -11.25
CA ASP A 32 4.58 0.00 -12.00
C ASP A 32 3.73 1.09 -11.34
N VAL A 33 3.60 1.06 -10.02
CA VAL A 33 2.85 2.06 -9.25
C VAL A 33 3.54 3.43 -9.25
N GLN A 34 4.87 3.48 -9.12
CA GLN A 34 5.61 4.75 -9.23
C GLN A 34 5.44 5.38 -10.61
N GLY A 35 5.36 4.57 -11.67
CA GLY A 35 5.05 5.06 -13.02
C GLY A 35 3.65 5.69 -13.18
N LEU A 36 2.74 5.49 -12.22
CA LEU A 36 1.39 6.06 -12.26
C LEU A 36 1.28 7.45 -11.62
N THR A 37 2.33 7.96 -10.98
CA THR A 37 2.27 9.25 -10.28
C THR A 37 3.62 9.93 -10.16
N ASP A 38 3.65 11.24 -10.43
CA ASP A 38 4.85 12.08 -10.24
C ASP A 38 5.09 12.48 -8.77
N LEU A 39 4.28 11.96 -7.84
CA LEU A 39 4.44 12.24 -6.42
C LEU A 39 5.64 11.45 -5.87
N PRO A 40 6.46 12.05 -4.98
CA PRO A 40 7.59 11.37 -4.33
C PRO A 40 7.08 10.41 -3.25
N ILE A 41 6.34 9.39 -3.66
CA ILE A 41 5.79 8.36 -2.79
C ILE A 41 6.63 7.10 -2.88
N VAL A 42 6.74 6.40 -1.75
CA VAL A 42 7.21 5.01 -1.74
C VAL A 42 5.99 4.14 -1.55
N PRO A 43 5.49 3.50 -2.63
CA PRO A 43 4.31 2.66 -2.52
C PRO A 43 4.67 1.32 -1.88
N TRP A 44 3.86 0.91 -0.92
CA TRP A 44 3.91 -0.45 -0.37
C TRP A 44 2.82 -1.27 -1.07
N CYS A 45 3.24 -2.26 -1.86
CA CYS A 45 2.37 -2.94 -2.83
C CYS A 45 2.06 -4.37 -2.41
N TYR A 46 0.90 -4.56 -1.79
CA TYR A 46 0.44 -5.88 -1.34
C TYR A 46 -0.66 -6.42 -2.24
N THR A 47 -0.66 -7.73 -2.44
CA THR A 47 -1.86 -8.46 -2.84
C THR A 47 -2.90 -8.42 -1.73
N GLU A 48 -4.16 -8.70 -2.07
CA GLU A 48 -5.22 -8.81 -1.06
C GLU A 48 -4.92 -9.91 -0.03
N GLU A 49 -4.35 -11.04 -0.46
CA GLU A 49 -4.00 -12.15 0.41
C GLU A 49 -2.86 -11.79 1.38
N GLU A 50 -1.78 -11.18 0.88
CA GLU A 50 -0.69 -10.67 1.71
C GLU A 50 -1.20 -9.65 2.75
N PHE A 51 -2.06 -8.73 2.32
CA PHE A 51 -2.64 -7.72 3.21
C PHE A 51 -3.51 -8.34 4.30
N ARG A 52 -4.40 -9.27 3.93
CA ARG A 52 -5.23 -10.02 4.89
C ARG A 52 -4.37 -10.82 5.88
N ALA A 53 -3.31 -11.46 5.42
CA ALA A 53 -2.38 -12.19 6.28
C ALA A 53 -1.73 -11.28 7.32
N MET A 54 -1.33 -10.06 6.95
CA MET A 54 -0.74 -9.12 7.91
C MET A 54 -1.75 -8.61 8.95
N ILE A 55 -3.01 -8.39 8.56
CA ILE A 55 -4.09 -8.05 9.50
C ILE A 55 -4.29 -9.19 10.51
N LEU A 56 -4.38 -10.43 10.02
CA LEU A 56 -4.58 -11.61 10.85
C LEU A 56 -3.42 -11.82 11.84
N ASN A 57 -2.19 -11.57 11.38
CA ASN A 57 -0.98 -11.65 12.19
C ASN A 57 -0.79 -10.45 13.13
N LYS A 58 -1.75 -9.50 13.19
CA LYS A 58 -1.68 -8.28 13.99
C LYS A 58 -0.37 -7.53 13.79
N ASN A 59 0.06 -7.39 12.54
CA ASN A 59 1.25 -6.63 12.21
C ASN A 59 1.10 -5.19 12.75
N ASP A 60 2.05 -4.73 13.57
CA ASP A 60 1.97 -3.44 14.26
C ASP A 60 1.89 -2.28 13.27
N PHE A 61 2.63 -2.36 12.16
CA PHE A 61 2.60 -1.35 11.11
C PHE A 61 1.22 -1.28 10.45
N ILE A 62 0.68 -2.41 9.97
CA ILE A 62 -0.66 -2.43 9.35
C ILE A 62 -1.75 -1.99 10.32
N SER A 63 -1.62 -2.37 11.59
CA SER A 63 -2.57 -1.97 12.63
C SER A 63 -2.60 -0.46 12.84
N GLU A 64 -1.44 0.20 12.79
CA GLU A 64 -1.33 1.65 12.88
C GLU A 64 -1.82 2.33 11.61
N VAL A 65 -1.48 1.77 10.44
CA VAL A 65 -1.93 2.25 9.13
C VAL A 65 -3.45 2.25 9.03
N LEU A 66 -4.12 1.20 9.50
CA LEU A 66 -5.57 1.08 9.46
C LEU A 66 -6.30 2.11 10.34
N LYS A 67 -5.64 2.69 11.36
CA LYS A 67 -6.24 3.74 12.19
C LYS A 67 -6.36 5.07 11.45
N GLU A 68 -5.41 5.36 10.56
CA GLU A 68 -5.33 6.63 9.83
C GLU A 68 -5.76 6.51 8.36
N GLY A 69 -5.91 5.28 7.86
CA GLY A 69 -6.20 5.00 6.46
C GLY A 69 -7.59 5.50 6.02
N MET A 70 -7.63 6.25 4.92
CA MET A 70 -8.88 6.56 4.20
C MET A 70 -9.04 5.63 3.00
N THR A 71 -10.25 5.12 2.81
CA THR A 71 -10.64 4.45 1.56
C THR A 71 -11.02 5.53 0.55
N ILE A 72 -10.32 5.59 -0.58
CA ILE A 72 -10.54 6.53 -1.69
C ILE A 72 -10.84 5.76 -2.97
#